data_AF-A0A098E776-F1
#
_entry.id   AF-A0A098E776-F1
#
_cell.length_a   1.000
_cell.length_b   1.000
_cell.length_c   1.000
_cell.angle_alpha   90.00
_cell.angle_beta   90.00
_cell.angle_gamma   90.00
#
_symmetry.space_group_name_H-M   'P 1'
#
loop_
_entity.id
_entity.type
_entity.pdbx_description
1 polymer ?
#
loop_
_entity_poly.entity_id
_entity_poly.type
_entity_poly.pdbx_seq_one_letter_code
_entity_poly.pdbx_strand_id
1 'polypeptide(L)'
;MKNNDKTIIFCEGEHDSLFLKKMFDALNIKNYRIFDQNTSDKLKQLKDAETIEIKRFTDFNFYNPYYSYKILVKSEAGKDKAIPLFSRNLPMCFQSNLQLILMLDLDDAPVNLGIEKIIKKITTTRTAVRIEPNLIRKNDMIYLYENAVKTKESQKTDGKFYSVLFASSLEKESGKIKSFDDSDIEGKISKLVELHDIQNTFSLLF
;
A
#
# COMPACT_ATOMS: atom_id res chain seq x y z
N MET A 1 -2.95 -21.64 -5.08
CA MET A 1 -2.78 -20.18 -4.92
C MET A 1 -2.86 -19.54 -6.30
N LYS A 2 -3.64 -18.47 -6.50
CA LYS A 2 -3.61 -17.72 -7.75
C LYS A 2 -2.26 -16.99 -7.80
N ASN A 3 -1.45 -17.20 -8.84
CA ASN A 3 -0.25 -16.39 -9.07
C ASN A 3 -0.71 -14.98 -9.44
N ASN A 4 -0.65 -14.06 -8.48
CA ASN A 4 -0.82 -12.64 -8.74
C ASN A 4 0.48 -12.14 -9.37
N ASP A 5 0.52 -12.03 -10.70
CA ASP A 5 1.75 -11.67 -11.42
C ASP A 5 2.17 -10.19 -11.21
N LYS A 6 1.24 -9.34 -10.75
CA LYS A 6 1.48 -7.92 -10.50
C LYS A 6 0.86 -7.43 -9.19
N THR A 7 1.56 -6.53 -8.50
CA THR A 7 1.08 -5.87 -7.26
C THR A 7 1.17 -4.36 -7.38
N ILE A 8 0.14 -3.64 -6.95
CA ILE A 8 0.18 -2.18 -6.75
C ILE A 8 0.03 -1.89 -5.26
N ILE A 9 0.93 -1.09 -4.72
CA ILE A 9 0.91 -0.60 -3.35
C ILE A 9 0.62 0.89 -3.38
N PHE A 10 -0.40 1.35 -2.66
CA PHE A 10 -0.70 2.76 -2.47
C PHE A 10 -0.32 3.14 -1.04
N CYS A 11 0.54 4.14 -0.88
CA CYS A 11 1.03 4.59 0.43
C CYS A 11 1.02 6.12 0.57
N GLU A 12 1.16 6.60 1.80
CA GLU A 12 0.90 8.01 2.12
C GLU A 12 2.02 8.95 1.73
N GLY A 13 3.28 8.54 1.89
CA GLY A 13 4.39 9.48 1.78
C GLY A 13 5.75 8.84 1.56
N GLU A 14 6.76 9.71 1.53
CA GLU A 14 8.15 9.34 1.22
C GLU A 14 8.72 8.31 2.21
N HIS A 15 8.38 8.42 3.51
CA HIS A 15 8.83 7.46 4.52
C HIS A 15 8.26 6.06 4.32
N ASP A 16 7.02 5.93 3.85
CA ASP A 16 6.42 4.65 3.46
C ASP A 16 7.16 4.01 2.29
N SER A 17 7.51 4.83 1.29
CA SER A 17 8.27 4.41 0.13
C SER A 17 9.67 3.95 0.50
N LEU A 18 10.34 4.71 1.38
CA LEU A 18 11.64 4.34 1.92
C LEU A 18 11.56 3.03 2.72
N PHE A 19 10.55 2.88 3.57
CA PHE A 19 10.29 1.66 4.31
C PHE A 19 10.09 0.46 3.36
N LEU A 20 9.26 0.59 2.33
CA LEU A 20 9.03 -0.47 1.34
C LEU A 20 10.30 -0.82 0.57
N LYS A 21 11.11 0.19 0.20
CA LYS A 21 12.40 -0.03 -0.46
C LYS A 21 13.31 -0.90 0.40
N LYS A 22 13.51 -0.54 1.67
CA LYS A 22 14.33 -1.29 2.62
C LYS A 22 13.74 -2.68 2.89
N MET A 23 12.42 -2.80 2.98
CA MET A 23 11.73 -4.09 3.14
C MET A 23 11.94 -5.01 1.94
N PHE A 24 11.85 -4.49 0.71
CA PHE A 24 12.12 -5.27 -0.49
C PHE A 24 13.57 -5.75 -0.54
N ASP A 25 14.52 -4.89 -0.15
CA ASP A 25 15.92 -5.27 -0.07
C ASP A 25 16.13 -6.39 0.97
N ALA A 26 15.51 -6.29 2.15
CA ALA A 26 15.59 -7.29 3.22
C ALA A 26 14.96 -8.65 2.81
N LEU A 27 13.87 -8.63 2.04
CA LEU A 27 13.19 -9.82 1.55
C LEU A 27 13.73 -10.32 0.19
N ASN A 28 14.79 -9.70 -0.34
CA ASN A 28 15.37 -9.99 -1.67
C ASN A 28 14.34 -9.91 -2.81
N ILE A 29 13.35 -9.02 -2.67
CA ILE A 29 12.33 -8.75 -3.68
C ILE A 29 12.93 -7.85 -4.75
N LYS A 30 12.95 -8.34 -5.98
CA LYS A 30 13.46 -7.64 -7.16
C LYS A 30 12.31 -7.17 -8.05
N ASN A 31 12.62 -6.32 -9.03
CA ASN A 31 11.68 -5.88 -10.06
C ASN A 31 10.48 -5.09 -9.47
N TYR A 32 10.77 -4.04 -8.72
CA TYR A 32 9.78 -3.06 -8.26
C TYR A 32 10.07 -1.67 -8.83
N ARG A 33 9.05 -0.83 -8.88
CA ARG A 33 9.16 0.60 -9.19
C ARG A 33 8.43 1.41 -8.14
N ILE A 34 9.11 2.38 -7.56
CA ILE A 34 8.49 3.41 -6.72
C ILE A 34 8.24 4.63 -7.59
N PHE A 35 7.00 5.08 -7.62
CA PHE A 35 6.59 6.30 -8.29
C PHE A 35 6.07 7.26 -7.24
N ASP A 36 6.79 8.37 -7.09
CA ASP A 36 6.38 9.51 -6.29
C ASP A 36 6.19 10.72 -7.21
N GLN A 37 4.93 11.16 -7.35
CA GLN A 37 4.55 12.29 -8.20
C GLN A 37 5.22 13.60 -7.76
N ASN A 38 5.58 13.73 -6.48
CA ASN A 38 6.04 14.98 -5.87
C ASN A 38 7.57 15.13 -5.86
N THR A 39 8.33 14.09 -6.25
CA THR A 39 9.80 14.12 -6.25
C THR A 39 10.44 14.89 -7.40
N SER A 40 9.68 15.20 -8.46
CA SER A 40 10.21 15.93 -9.62
C SER A 40 9.24 16.99 -10.11
N ASP A 41 9.71 18.23 -10.28
CA ASP A 41 8.88 19.33 -10.81
C ASP A 41 8.36 19.04 -12.22
N LYS A 42 9.10 18.25 -13.00
CA LYS A 42 8.65 17.78 -14.31
C LYS A 42 7.46 16.82 -14.18
N LEU A 43 7.45 15.93 -13.18
CA LEU A 43 6.32 15.03 -12.93
C LEU A 43 5.10 15.80 -12.43
N LYS A 44 5.28 16.74 -11.49
CA LYS A 44 4.20 17.60 -10.97
C LYS A 44 3.42 18.33 -12.08
N GLN A 45 4.10 18.74 -13.15
CA GLN A 45 3.49 19.44 -14.29
C GLN A 45 2.76 18.50 -15.27
N LEU A 46 3.07 17.20 -15.26
CA LEU A 46 2.39 16.23 -16.11
C LEU A 46 1.05 15.84 -15.49
N LYS A 47 -0.01 16.52 -15.96
CA LYS A 47 -1.39 16.15 -15.66
C LYS A 47 -1.60 14.65 -15.92
N ASP A 48 -2.22 13.96 -14.96
CA ASP A 48 -2.57 12.53 -15.04
C ASP A 48 -1.38 11.55 -15.15
N ALA A 49 -0.14 11.95 -14.89
CA ALA A 49 1.04 11.07 -14.95
C ALA A 49 0.88 9.80 -14.09
N GLU A 50 0.28 9.95 -12.92
CA GLU A 50 -0.07 8.86 -12.01
C GLU A 50 -1.02 7.83 -12.65
N THR A 51 -2.13 8.31 -13.23
CA THR A 51 -3.11 7.49 -13.95
C THR A 51 -2.45 6.79 -15.15
N ILE A 52 -1.56 7.49 -15.86
CA ILE A 52 -0.82 6.93 -17.00
C ILE A 52 0.11 5.80 -16.54
N GLU A 53 0.85 5.97 -15.44
CA GLU A 53 1.76 4.94 -14.93
C GLU A 53 0.99 3.70 -14.46
N ILE A 54 -0.11 3.88 -13.74
CA ILE A 54 -0.98 2.77 -13.33
C ILE A 54 -1.52 2.05 -14.57
N LYS A 55 -2.05 2.79 -15.55
CA LYS A 55 -2.55 2.20 -16.80
C LYS A 55 -1.47 1.38 -17.50
N ARG A 56 -0.27 1.94 -17.69
CA ARG A 56 0.88 1.25 -18.29
C ARG A 56 1.26 -0.02 -17.54
N PHE A 57 1.25 0.03 -16.21
CA PHE A 57 1.55 -1.14 -15.38
C PHE A 57 0.49 -2.24 -15.51
N THR A 58 -0.79 -1.88 -15.54
CA THR A 58 -1.91 -2.83 -15.63
C THR A 58 -2.19 -3.35 -17.02
N ASP A 59 -1.75 -2.66 -18.07
CA ASP A 59 -2.04 -3.03 -19.46
C ASP A 59 -1.25 -4.30 -19.86
N PHE A 60 -1.97 -5.37 -20.16
CA PHE A 60 -1.41 -6.66 -20.58
C PHE A 60 -0.85 -6.64 -22.01
N ASN A 61 -1.36 -5.74 -22.85
CA ASN A 61 -0.98 -5.69 -24.27
C ASN A 61 0.33 -4.91 -24.49
N PHE A 62 0.82 -4.20 -23.48
CA PHE A 62 2.16 -3.66 -23.48
C PHE A 62 3.13 -4.74 -22.99
N TYR A 63 3.50 -5.66 -23.88
CA TYR A 63 4.81 -6.32 -23.82
C TYR A 63 5.87 -5.26 -24.09
N ASN A 64 6.05 -4.37 -23.10
CA ASN A 64 7.07 -3.36 -23.13
C ASN A 64 8.24 -3.88 -22.30
N PRO A 65 9.36 -4.31 -22.93
CA PRO A 65 10.50 -4.87 -22.23
C PRO A 65 11.13 -3.91 -21.20
N TYR A 66 10.78 -2.62 -21.25
CA TYR A 66 11.19 -1.60 -20.28
C TYR A 66 10.35 -1.59 -18.98
N TYR A 67 9.21 -2.29 -18.91
CA TYR A 67 8.36 -2.40 -17.73
C TYR A 67 8.40 -3.83 -17.17
N SER A 68 9.60 -4.31 -16.84
CA SER A 68 9.86 -5.64 -16.28
C SER A 68 9.50 -5.77 -14.79
N TYR A 69 9.02 -4.69 -14.17
CA TYR A 69 8.70 -4.68 -12.74
C TYR A 69 7.33 -5.33 -12.46
N LYS A 70 7.26 -6.12 -11.39
CA LYS A 70 6.07 -6.81 -10.89
C LYS A 70 5.36 -6.05 -9.77
N ILE A 71 6.03 -5.08 -9.17
CA ILE A 71 5.48 -4.29 -8.06
C ILE A 71 5.56 -2.81 -8.42
N LEU A 72 4.43 -2.11 -8.36
CA LEU A 72 4.35 -0.66 -8.48
C LEU A 72 3.98 -0.06 -7.11
N VAL A 73 4.83 0.79 -6.55
CA VAL A 73 4.52 1.58 -5.36
C VAL A 73 4.11 2.98 -5.79
N LYS A 74 2.96 3.45 -5.29
CA LYS A 74 2.37 4.76 -5.51
C LYS A 74 2.42 5.52 -4.19
N SER A 75 3.43 6.37 -4.07
CA SER A 75 3.62 7.25 -2.93
C SER A 75 2.90 8.57 -3.18
N GLU A 76 1.92 8.85 -2.36
CA GLU A 76 1.20 10.12 -2.44
C GLU A 76 1.78 11.15 -1.46
N ALA A 77 1.15 12.30 -1.31
CA ALA A 77 1.53 13.30 -0.31
C ALA A 77 0.40 13.43 0.74
N GLY A 78 0.20 12.34 1.47
CA GLY A 78 -0.73 12.17 2.58
C GLY A 78 -1.91 11.22 2.29
N LYS A 79 -2.48 10.68 3.38
CA LYS A 79 -3.72 9.87 3.43
C LYS A 79 -4.86 10.39 2.57
N ASP A 80 -5.06 11.71 2.55
CA ASP A 80 -6.15 12.37 1.83
C ASP A 80 -5.98 12.35 0.31
N LYS A 81 -4.79 11.99 -0.20
CA LYS A 81 -4.55 11.72 -1.62
C LYS A 81 -4.48 10.22 -1.91
N ALA A 82 -3.83 9.44 -1.03
CA ALA A 82 -3.69 7.99 -1.17
C ALA A 82 -5.05 7.26 -1.21
N ILE A 83 -5.96 7.57 -0.28
CA ILE A 83 -7.26 6.88 -0.21
C ILE A 83 -8.12 7.16 -1.45
N PRO A 84 -8.32 8.42 -1.90
CA PRO A 84 -9.06 8.67 -3.14
C PRO A 84 -8.44 8.00 -4.35
N LEU A 85 -7.12 8.02 -4.49
CA LEU A 85 -6.43 7.33 -5.57
C LEU A 85 -6.69 5.82 -5.55
N PHE A 86 -6.50 5.19 -4.39
CA PHE A 86 -6.81 3.78 -4.20
C PHE A 86 -8.26 3.48 -4.59
N SER A 87 -9.20 4.31 -4.12
CA SER A 87 -10.64 4.17 -4.39
C SER A 87 -11.00 4.27 -5.87
N ARG A 88 -10.26 5.10 -6.64
CA ARG A 88 -10.41 5.14 -8.11
C ARG A 88 -10.00 3.83 -8.76
N ASN A 89 -8.96 3.17 -8.25
CA ASN A 89 -8.40 1.92 -8.79
C ASN A 89 -8.97 0.65 -8.17
N LEU A 90 -9.84 0.76 -7.17
CA LEU A 90 -10.49 -0.39 -6.52
C LEU A 90 -11.10 -1.41 -7.51
N PRO A 91 -11.74 -1.04 -8.64
CA PRO A 91 -12.25 -2.02 -9.60
C PRO A 91 -11.20 -3.02 -10.13
N MET A 92 -9.91 -2.68 -10.04
CA MET A 92 -8.84 -3.59 -10.44
C MET A 92 -8.71 -4.81 -9.52
N CYS A 93 -9.26 -4.78 -8.29
CA CYS A 93 -9.28 -5.93 -7.39
C CYS A 93 -10.12 -7.12 -7.90
N PHE A 94 -10.93 -6.90 -8.94
CA PHE A 94 -11.71 -7.94 -9.63
C PHE A 94 -10.92 -8.65 -10.72
N GLN A 95 -9.71 -8.17 -11.05
CA GLN A 95 -8.81 -8.80 -12.03
C GLN A 95 -8.03 -9.94 -11.37
N SER A 96 -7.95 -11.10 -12.03
CA SER A 96 -7.39 -12.33 -11.43
C SER A 96 -5.87 -12.33 -11.22
N ASN A 97 -5.15 -11.38 -11.81
CA ASN A 97 -3.69 -11.33 -11.87
C ASN A 97 -3.08 -10.13 -11.14
N LEU A 98 -3.90 -9.30 -10.50
CA LEU A 98 -3.48 -8.05 -9.87
C LEU A 98 -3.82 -8.06 -8.38
N GLN A 99 -2.82 -7.78 -7.56
CA GLN A 99 -2.97 -7.55 -6.13
C GLN A 99 -2.94 -6.05 -5.83
N LEU A 100 -3.91 -5.57 -5.06
CA LEU A 100 -3.89 -4.21 -4.52
C LEU A 100 -3.55 -4.26 -3.03
N ILE A 101 -2.64 -3.37 -2.62
CA ILE A 101 -2.27 -3.15 -1.22
C ILE A 101 -2.46 -1.66 -0.91
N LEU A 102 -3.16 -1.37 0.18
CA LEU A 102 -3.28 -0.03 0.76
C LEU A 102 -2.46 0.01 2.05
N MET A 103 -1.40 0.81 2.08
CA MET A 103 -0.54 0.97 3.24
C MET A 103 -0.73 2.37 3.82
N LEU A 104 -1.17 2.46 5.07
CA LEU A 104 -1.51 3.72 5.74
C LEU A 104 -1.09 3.65 7.21
N ASP A 105 -1.03 4.80 7.88
CA ASP A 105 -0.96 4.86 9.34
C ASP A 105 -2.35 5.12 9.95
N LEU A 106 -2.47 4.86 11.25
CA LEU A 106 -3.71 5.09 12.01
C LEU A 106 -3.66 6.35 12.88
N ASP A 107 -2.53 7.05 12.94
CA ASP A 107 -2.35 8.23 13.78
C ASP A 107 -2.76 8.00 15.26
N ASP A 108 -2.41 6.83 15.82
CA ASP A 108 -2.81 6.38 17.16
C ASP A 108 -4.34 6.22 17.36
N ALA A 109 -5.15 6.30 16.30
CA ALA A 109 -6.58 6.04 16.40
C ALA A 109 -6.83 4.57 16.78
N PRO A 110 -7.87 4.28 17.60
CA PRO A 110 -8.28 2.91 17.84
C PRO A 110 -8.54 2.17 16.53
N VAL A 111 -7.94 0.99 16.37
CA VAL A 111 -7.87 0.26 15.09
C VAL A 111 -9.22 0.06 14.44
N ASN A 112 -10.23 -0.34 15.22
CA ASN A 112 -11.59 -0.55 14.72
C ASN A 112 -12.18 0.74 14.15
N LEU A 113 -11.97 1.88 14.80
CA LEU A 113 -12.41 3.19 14.30
C LEU A 113 -11.58 3.63 13.08
N GLY A 114 -10.29 3.31 13.07
CA GLY A 114 -9.38 3.61 11.97
C GLY A 114 -9.79 2.90 10.68
N ILE A 115 -9.95 1.58 10.72
CA ILE A 115 -10.37 0.79 9.55
C ILE A 115 -11.76 1.18 9.07
N GLU A 116 -12.72 1.42 9.98
CA GLU A 116 -14.06 1.88 9.62
C GLU A 116 -14.02 3.23 8.88
N LYS A 117 -13.20 4.18 9.34
CA LYS A 117 -13.01 5.48 8.68
C LYS A 117 -12.40 5.32 7.28
N ILE A 118 -11.38 4.47 7.13
CA ILE A 118 -10.74 4.20 5.84
C ILE A 118 -11.74 3.58 4.86
N ILE A 119 -12.45 2.53 5.28
CA ILE A 119 -13.48 1.87 4.47
C ILE A 119 -14.57 2.87 4.08
N LYS A 120 -15.07 3.67 5.04
CA LYS A 120 -16.09 4.69 4.77
C LYS A 120 -15.60 5.70 3.72
N LYS A 121 -14.36 6.16 3.80
CA LYS A 121 -13.78 7.05 2.77
C LYS A 121 -13.79 6.36 1.40
N ILE A 122 -13.34 5.10 1.32
CA ILE A 122 -13.29 4.34 0.06
C ILE A 122 -14.68 4.18 -0.56
N THR A 123 -15.68 3.78 0.24
CA THR A 123 -17.04 3.52 -0.23
C THR A 123 -17.84 4.80 -0.49
N THR A 124 -17.51 5.91 0.17
CA THR A 124 -18.13 7.21 -0.14
C THR A 124 -17.74 7.67 -1.55
N THR A 125 -16.49 7.43 -1.95
CA THR A 125 -16.02 7.68 -3.32
C THR A 125 -16.60 6.68 -4.34
N ARG A 126 -17.02 5.48 -3.89
CA ARG A 126 -17.55 4.40 -4.73
C ARG A 126 -18.81 3.79 -4.13
N THR A 127 -19.98 4.34 -4.48
CA THR A 127 -21.29 4.02 -3.86
C THR A 127 -21.85 2.61 -4.12
N ALA A 128 -21.15 1.74 -4.85
CA ALA A 128 -21.66 0.44 -5.32
C ALA A 128 -20.98 -0.80 -4.72
N VAL A 129 -20.07 -0.63 -3.75
CA VAL A 129 -19.34 -1.75 -3.14
C VAL A 129 -19.49 -1.79 -1.63
N ARG A 130 -19.50 -3.00 -1.08
CA ARG A 130 -19.33 -3.29 0.34
C ARG A 130 -17.95 -3.89 0.55
N ILE A 131 -17.27 -3.45 1.60
CA ILE A 131 -15.96 -3.96 2.00
C ILE A 131 -16.10 -4.62 3.36
N GLU A 132 -15.63 -5.86 3.47
CA GLU A 132 -15.62 -6.64 4.72
C GLU A 132 -14.16 -6.89 5.12
N PRO A 133 -13.65 -6.20 6.15
CA PRO A 133 -12.28 -6.38 6.61
C PRO A 133 -12.16 -7.68 7.42
N ASN A 134 -11.15 -8.48 7.11
CA ASN A 134 -10.76 -9.68 7.85
C ASN A 134 -9.32 -9.51 8.37
N LEU A 135 -9.15 -9.45 9.69
CA LEU A 135 -7.83 -9.31 10.31
C LEU A 135 -7.04 -10.62 10.14
N ILE A 136 -5.93 -10.57 9.42
CA ILE A 136 -5.04 -11.72 9.19
C ILE A 136 -3.98 -11.81 10.28
N ARG A 137 -3.37 -10.66 10.59
CA ARG A 137 -2.28 -10.58 11.56
C ARG A 137 -2.32 -9.23 12.29
N LYS A 138 -1.99 -9.28 13.57
CA LYS A 138 -1.79 -8.12 14.43
C LYS A 138 -0.50 -8.31 15.22
N ASN A 139 0.31 -7.26 15.27
CA ASN A 139 1.33 -7.06 16.29
C ASN A 139 1.18 -5.63 16.88
N ASP A 140 2.09 -5.22 17.75
CA ASP A 140 2.01 -3.92 18.43
C ASP A 140 2.13 -2.72 17.47
N MET A 141 2.77 -2.91 16.31
CA MET A 141 3.07 -1.85 15.35
C MET A 141 2.21 -1.92 14.08
N ILE A 142 1.82 -3.11 13.63
CA ILE A 142 1.17 -3.33 12.33
C ILE A 142 -0.06 -4.23 12.47
N TYR A 143 -1.09 -3.83 11.73
CA TYR A 143 -2.28 -4.62 11.47
C TYR A 143 -2.34 -4.95 9.97
N LEU A 144 -2.47 -6.23 9.65
CA LEU A 144 -2.67 -6.72 8.29
C LEU A 144 -4.10 -7.24 8.14
N TYR A 145 -4.85 -6.63 7.23
CA TYR A 145 -6.20 -7.03 6.86
C TYR A 145 -6.25 -7.57 5.43
N GLU A 146 -7.01 -8.64 5.21
CA GLU A 146 -7.57 -8.98 3.90
C GLU A 146 -8.96 -8.37 3.83
N ASN A 147 -9.22 -7.55 2.83
CA ASN A 147 -10.50 -6.88 2.66
C ASN A 147 -11.24 -7.51 1.49
N ALA A 148 -12.33 -8.22 1.81
CA ALA A 148 -13.22 -8.77 0.79
C ALA A 148 -14.08 -7.65 0.20
N VAL A 149 -14.13 -7.56 -1.13
CA VAL A 149 -14.94 -6.58 -1.86
C VAL A 149 -16.12 -7.30 -2.50
N LYS A 150 -17.32 -6.83 -2.19
CA LYS A 150 -18.59 -7.34 -2.75
C LYS A 150 -19.32 -6.21 -3.45
N THR A 151 -19.77 -6.44 -4.67
CA THR A 151 -20.75 -5.56 -5.34
C THR A 151 -22.11 -5.74 -4.67
N LYS A 152 -22.95 -4.70 -4.65
CA LYS A 152 -24.25 -4.71 -3.94
C LYS A 152 -25.17 -5.88 -4.32
N GLU A 153 -25.04 -6.40 -5.54
CA GLU A 153 -25.87 -7.48 -6.07
C GLU A 153 -25.30 -8.88 -5.79
N SER A 154 -24.01 -8.97 -5.42
CA SER A 154 -23.33 -10.24 -5.19
C SER A 154 -23.38 -10.65 -3.71
N GLN A 155 -23.80 -11.89 -3.47
CA GLN A 155 -23.63 -12.55 -2.17
C GLN A 155 -22.22 -13.15 -2.01
N LYS A 156 -21.41 -13.17 -3.08
CA LYS A 156 -20.07 -13.75 -3.11
C LYS A 156 -19.00 -12.65 -3.08
N THR A 157 -17.79 -13.00 -2.63
CA THR A 157 -16.63 -12.12 -2.74
C THR A 157 -16.24 -11.99 -4.21
N ASP A 158 -16.35 -10.78 -4.75
CA ASP A 158 -16.06 -10.51 -6.17
C ASP A 158 -14.57 -10.18 -6.37
N GLY A 159 -13.93 -9.58 -5.36
CA GLY A 159 -12.52 -9.20 -5.37
C GLY A 159 -11.95 -9.06 -3.96
N LYS A 160 -10.63 -8.86 -3.86
CA LYS A 160 -9.98 -8.61 -2.57
C LYS A 160 -8.79 -7.65 -2.70
N PHE A 161 -8.48 -6.96 -1.62
CA PHE A 161 -7.24 -6.19 -1.47
C PHE A 161 -6.70 -6.35 -0.06
N TYR A 162 -5.42 -6.03 0.15
CA TYR A 162 -4.83 -6.05 1.49
C TYR A 162 -4.67 -4.63 2.02
N SER A 163 -4.85 -4.47 3.33
CA SER A 163 -4.48 -3.25 4.04
C SER A 163 -3.36 -3.53 5.03
N VAL A 164 -2.29 -2.76 4.96
CA VAL A 164 -1.25 -2.72 5.98
C VAL A 164 -1.42 -1.40 6.73
N LEU A 165 -1.78 -1.49 8.01
CA LEU A 165 -2.06 -0.32 8.84
C LEU A 165 -1.05 -0.25 9.97
N PHE A 166 -0.27 0.82 10.01
CA PHE A 166 0.61 1.08 11.14
C PHE A 166 -0.19 1.67 12.31
N ALA A 167 0.06 1.17 13.52
CA ALA A 167 -0.61 1.61 14.75
C ALA A 167 -0.42 3.12 14.99
N SER A 168 0.79 3.59 14.74
CA SER A 168 1.14 5.01 14.68
C SER A 168 2.02 5.28 13.46
N SER A 169 2.34 6.55 13.19
CA SER A 169 3.13 6.90 12.00
C SER A 169 4.50 6.21 12.01
N LEU A 170 5.07 5.95 10.83
CA LEU A 170 6.40 5.33 10.72
C LEU A 170 7.47 6.16 11.43
N GLU A 171 7.36 7.48 11.43
CA GLU A 171 8.23 8.39 12.16
C GLU A 171 8.14 8.19 13.67
N LYS A 172 6.92 8.02 14.18
CA LYS A 172 6.70 7.76 15.60
C LYS A 172 7.14 6.36 16.02
N GLU A 173 6.86 5.33 15.23
CA GLU A 173 7.31 3.97 15.51
C GLU A 173 8.84 3.84 15.43
N SER A 174 9.45 4.45 14.41
CA SER A 174 10.90 4.47 14.25
C SER A 174 11.59 5.27 15.36
N GLY A 175 10.94 6.31 15.90
CA GLY A 175 11.38 7.07 17.07
C GLY A 175 11.39 6.31 18.40
N LYS A 176 10.72 5.15 18.52
CA LYS A 176 10.79 4.29 19.71
C LYS A 176 12.08 3.46 19.76
N ILE A 177 12.81 3.38 18.65
CA ILE A 177 14.09 2.68 18.58
C ILE A 177 15.15 3.58 19.19
N LYS A 178 15.76 3.14 20.29
CA LYS A 178 16.90 3.84 20.92
C LYS A 178 18.11 3.79 19.98
N SER A 179 18.23 4.74 19.05
CA SER A 179 19.46 5.00 18.31
C SER A 179 20.13 6.28 18.83
N PHE A 180 21.46 6.29 18.79
CA PHE A 180 22.23 7.52 18.94
C PHE A 180 21.86 8.45 17.77
N ASP A 181 21.42 9.65 18.10
CA ASP A 181 20.91 10.70 17.21
C ASP A 181 19.43 10.55 16.79
N ASP A 182 18.61 11.50 17.24
CA ASP A 182 17.18 11.52 16.96
C ASP A 182 16.85 11.91 15.51
N SER A 183 17.84 12.42 14.78
CA SER A 183 17.72 12.98 13.43
C SER A 183 17.81 11.96 12.28
N ASP A 184 18.27 10.72 12.51
CA ASP A 184 18.45 9.71 11.45
C ASP A 184 17.19 8.84 11.22
N ILE A 185 16.21 9.40 10.52
CA ILE A 185 14.96 8.69 10.19
C ILE A 185 15.18 7.46 9.30
N GLU A 186 16.14 7.52 8.37
CA GLU A 186 16.44 6.40 7.47
C GLU A 186 17.07 5.22 8.22
N GLY A 187 17.99 5.49 9.15
CA GLY A 187 18.57 4.48 10.03
C GLY A 187 17.52 3.86 10.94
N LYS A 188 16.60 4.66 11.49
CA LYS A 188 15.49 4.15 12.32
C LYS A 188 14.51 3.28 11.50
N ILE A 189 14.15 3.68 10.28
CA ILE A 189 13.34 2.85 9.37
C ILE A 189 14.05 1.53 9.03
N SER A 190 15.36 1.57 8.76
CA SER A 190 16.14 0.37 8.45
C SER A 190 16.09 -0.65 9.60
N LYS A 191 16.23 -0.19 10.85
CA LYS A 191 16.08 -1.05 12.04
C LYS A 191 14.66 -1.59 12.22
N LEU A 192 13.64 -0.80 11.88
CA LEU A 192 12.25 -1.24 11.96
C LEU A 192 11.97 -2.39 10.98
N VAL A 193 12.55 -2.32 9.78
CA VAL A 193 12.49 -3.39 8.77
C VAL A 193 13.17 -4.69 9.22
N GLU A 194 14.16 -4.63 10.11
CA GLU A 194 14.85 -5.80 10.65
C GLU A 194 14.03 -6.56 11.71
N LEU A 195 12.96 -5.96 12.23
CA LEU A 195 12.12 -6.60 13.23
C LEU A 195 11.39 -7.81 12.62
N HIS A 196 11.61 -8.97 13.23
CA HIS A 196 11.08 -10.26 12.75
C HIS A 196 9.57 -10.24 12.51
N ASP A 197 8.79 -9.59 13.37
CA ASP A 197 7.34 -9.50 13.21
C ASP A 197 6.92 -8.65 12.01
N ILE A 198 7.72 -7.64 11.66
CA ILE A 198 7.51 -6.80 10.47
C ILE A 198 7.82 -7.63 9.23
N GLN A 199 9.00 -8.24 9.15
CA GLN A 199 9.40 -9.08 8.00
C GLN A 199 8.41 -10.23 7.76
N ASN A 200 8.00 -10.91 8.83
CA ASN A 200 7.02 -11.97 8.74
C ASN A 200 5.67 -11.48 8.23
N THR A 201 5.25 -10.26 8.57
CA THR A 201 3.99 -9.68 8.07
C THR A 201 4.07 -9.42 6.57
N PHE A 202 5.17 -8.83 6.10
CA PHE A 202 5.36 -8.55 4.67
C PHE A 202 5.68 -9.80 3.83
N SER A 203 6.27 -10.83 4.41
CA SER A 203 6.49 -12.13 3.75
C SER A 203 5.17 -12.89 3.46
N LEU A 204 4.05 -12.49 4.06
CA LEU A 204 2.73 -13.03 3.70
C LEU A 204 2.15 -12.35 2.45
N LEU A 205 2.69 -11.20 2.05
CA LEU A 205 2.19 -10.37 0.94
C LEU A 205 2.95 -10.61 -0.37
N PHE A 206 4.17 -11.13 -0.32
CA PHE A 206 5.10 -11.31 -1.44
C PHE A 206 5.72 -12.71 -1.42
#